data_AF-A0A1I0VCH7-F1
#
_entry.id   AF-A0A1I0VCH7-F1
#
_cell.length_a   1.000
_cell.length_b   1.000
_cell.length_c   1.000
_cell.angle_alpha   90.00
_cell.angle_beta   90.00
_cell.angle_gamma   90.00
#
_symmetry.space_group_name_H-M   'P 1'
#
loop_
_entity.id
_entity.type
_entity.pdbx_description
1 polymer ?
#
loop_
_entity_poly.entity_id
_entity_poly.type
_entity_poly.pdbx_seq_one_letter_code
_entity_poly.pdbx_strand_id
1 'polypeptide(L)'
;MRIGELSARTGTSRRLLRYYEEQGLINSNRAPNGYREYDEQLVDRILQIRGLLDAGLPTRIIRQILPCLDKPRVIHFADATPEMIATLEHERDRMTDRVECLTRNRDAIAEYLEAVRGDAVAEVAGRRSAAEEGA
;
A
#
# COMPACT_ATOMS: atom_id res chain seq x y z
N MET A 1 -4.88 0.52 -24.43
CA MET A 1 -5.37 -0.75 -23.85
C MET A 1 -6.87 -0.71 -23.50
N ARG A 2 -7.56 -1.85 -23.44
CA ARG A 2 -8.97 -1.94 -22.98
C ARG A 2 -9.06 -2.08 -21.46
N ILE A 3 -10.23 -1.82 -20.85
CA ILE A 3 -10.44 -2.00 -19.41
C ILE A 3 -10.13 -3.42 -18.90
N GLY A 4 -10.37 -4.44 -19.74
CA GLY A 4 -10.07 -5.83 -19.38
C GLY A 4 -8.58 -6.09 -19.28
N GLU A 5 -7.80 -5.52 -20.19
CA GLU A 5 -6.34 -5.61 -20.20
C GLU A 5 -5.73 -4.80 -19.04
N LEU A 6 -6.24 -3.58 -18.80
CA LEU A 6 -5.84 -2.76 -17.67
C LEU A 6 -6.09 -3.48 -16.33
N SER A 7 -7.23 -4.17 -16.22
CA SER A 7 -7.59 -4.97 -15.04
C SER A 7 -6.61 -6.12 -14.81
N ALA A 8 -6.24 -6.85 -15.86
CA ALA A 8 -5.27 -7.94 -15.76
C ALA A 8 -3.88 -7.45 -15.35
N ARG A 9 -3.42 -6.32 -15.90
CA ARG A 9 -2.08 -5.77 -15.63
C ARG A 9 -1.93 -5.14 -14.25
N THR A 10 -2.99 -4.53 -13.74
CA THR A 10 -2.97 -3.85 -12.44
C THR A 10 -3.45 -4.73 -11.29
N GLY A 11 -4.00 -5.92 -11.59
CA GLY A 11 -4.70 -6.76 -10.63
C GLY A 11 -5.95 -6.10 -10.03
N THR A 12 -6.42 -4.99 -10.61
CA THR A 12 -7.56 -4.22 -10.12
C THR A 12 -8.83 -4.65 -10.83
N SER A 13 -9.92 -4.88 -10.08
CA SER A 13 -11.20 -5.26 -10.70
C SER A 13 -11.73 -4.17 -11.63
N ARG A 14 -12.42 -4.56 -12.71
CA ARG A 14 -13.05 -3.60 -13.65
C ARG A 14 -14.03 -2.65 -12.95
N ARG A 15 -14.70 -3.10 -11.89
CA ARG A 15 -15.58 -2.25 -11.07
C ARG A 15 -14.79 -1.15 -10.38
N LEU A 16 -13.64 -1.49 -9.78
CA LEU A 16 -12.81 -0.51 -9.10
C LEU A 16 -12.12 0.45 -10.08
N LEU A 17 -11.73 -0.02 -11.27
CA LEU A 17 -11.25 0.86 -12.34
C LEU A 17 -12.31 1.88 -12.78
N ARG A 18 -13.57 1.46 -12.94
CA ARG A 18 -14.68 2.38 -13.24
C ARG A 18 -14.90 3.39 -12.12
N TYR A 19 -14.82 2.93 -10.86
CA TYR A 19 -14.88 3.84 -9.72
C TYR A 19 -13.74 4.86 -9.76
N TYR A 20 -12.50 4.46 -10.05
CA TYR A 20 -11.38 5.41 -10.19
C TYR A 20 -11.60 6.41 -11.33
N GLU A 21 -12.22 5.99 -12.44
CA GLU A 21 -12.60 6.86 -13.55
C GLU A 21 -13.69 7.86 -13.12
N GLU A 22 -14.73 7.40 -12.42
CA GLU A 22 -15.80 8.24 -11.86
C GLU A 22 -15.28 9.27 -10.84
N GLN A 23 -14.29 8.88 -10.04
CA GLN A 23 -13.63 9.79 -9.09
C GLN A 23 -12.59 10.71 -9.76
N GLY A 24 -12.37 10.59 -11.08
CA GLY A 24 -11.41 11.40 -11.83
C GLY A 24 -9.94 11.12 -11.51
N LEU A 25 -9.62 9.93 -10.97
CA LEU A 25 -8.26 9.50 -10.69
C LEU A 25 -7.54 8.99 -11.94
N ILE A 26 -8.30 8.37 -12.84
CA ILE A 26 -7.86 7.89 -14.15
C ILE A 26 -8.80 8.42 -15.23
N ASN A 27 -8.30 8.58 -16.45
CA ASN A 27 -9.08 9.05 -17.58
C ASN A 27 -9.04 8.03 -18.71
N SER A 28 -10.15 7.88 -19.45
CA SER A 28 -10.18 7.10 -20.68
C SER A 28 -10.24 8.03 -21.90
N ASN A 29 -9.52 7.66 -22.95
CA ASN A 29 -9.65 8.27 -24.27
C ASN A 29 -10.68 7.50 -25.09
N ARG A 30 -11.39 8.19 -25.99
CA ARG A 30 -12.22 7.54 -27.00
C ARG A 30 -11.39 7.32 -28.26
N ALA A 31 -11.27 6.07 -28.67
CA ALA A 31 -10.64 5.73 -29.93
C ALA A 31 -11.57 6.06 -31.11
N PRO A 32 -11.02 6.17 -32.35
CA PRO A 32 -11.82 6.46 -33.55
C PRO A 32 -12.95 5.45 -33.82
N ASN A 33 -12.81 4.24 -33.28
CA ASN A 33 -13.81 3.17 -33.34
C ASN A 33 -14.92 3.31 -32.26
N GLY A 34 -14.94 4.39 -31.49
CA GLY A 34 -15.95 4.70 -30.47
C GLY A 34 -15.78 4.01 -29.12
N TYR A 35 -14.82 3.08 -29.00
CA TYR A 35 -14.56 2.37 -27.76
C TYR A 35 -13.61 3.14 -26.83
N ARG A 36 -13.67 2.83 -25.53
CA ARG A 36 -12.74 3.37 -24.52
C ARG A 36 -11.37 2.73 -24.62
N GLU A 37 -10.34 3.56 -24.57
CA GLU A 37 -8.94 3.16 -24.48
C GLU A 37 -8.27 3.87 -23.31
N TYR A 38 -7.43 3.12 -22.61
CA TYR A 38 -6.63 3.55 -21.49
C TYR A 38 -5.16 3.59 -21.94
N ASP A 39 -4.41 4.54 -21.41
CA ASP A 39 -2.97 4.66 -21.66
C ASP A 39 -2.18 3.61 -20.86
N GLU A 40 -1.02 3.21 -21.38
CA GLU A 40 -0.01 2.41 -20.70
C GLU A 40 0.42 3.02 -19.36
N GLN A 41 0.57 4.35 -19.32
CA GLN A 41 0.98 5.09 -18.12
C GLN A 41 -0.01 4.96 -16.96
N LEU A 42 -1.27 4.60 -17.24
CA LEU A 42 -2.26 4.39 -16.19
C LEU A 42 -1.97 3.16 -15.33
N VAL A 43 -1.18 2.20 -15.82
CA VAL A 43 -0.79 1.02 -15.04
C VAL A 43 -0.01 1.45 -13.79
N ASP A 44 1.05 2.23 -13.96
CA ASP A 44 1.86 2.73 -12.85
C ASP A 44 1.06 3.64 -11.94
N ARG A 45 0.21 4.51 -12.52
CA ARG A 45 -0.69 5.39 -11.77
C ARG A 45 -1.66 4.60 -10.89
N ILE A 46 -2.24 3.52 -11.37
CA ILE A 46 -3.17 2.68 -10.60
C ILE A 46 -2.45 1.97 -9.46
N LEU A 47 -1.23 1.48 -9.68
CA LEU A 47 -0.42 0.88 -8.63
C LEU A 47 -0.11 1.89 -7.51
N GLN A 48 0.20 3.15 -7.87
CA GLN A 48 0.40 4.23 -6.90
C GLN A 48 -0.88 4.56 -6.13
N ILE A 49 -2.02 4.70 -6.82
CA ILE A 49 -3.34 4.91 -6.19
C ILE A 49 -3.60 3.82 -5.15
N ARG A 50 -3.31 2.57 -5.49
CA ARG A 50 -3.52 1.44 -4.59
C ARG A 50 -2.61 1.52 -3.36
N GLY A 51 -1.32 1.82 -3.55
CA GLY A 51 -0.40 2.01 -2.42
C GLY A 51 -0.83 3.12 -1.47
N LEU A 52 -1.38 4.22 -1.99
CA LEU A 52 -1.91 5.32 -1.18
C LEU A 52 -3.21 4.95 -0.46
N LEU A 53 -4.09 4.20 -1.11
CA LEU A 53 -5.30 3.66 -0.46
C LEU A 53 -4.96 2.66 0.64
N ASP A 54 -3.97 1.80 0.40
CA ASP A 54 -3.48 0.82 1.36
C ASP A 54 -2.81 1.52 2.56
N ALA A 55 -2.19 2.69 2.34
CA ALA A 55 -1.70 3.58 3.38
C ALA A 55 -2.81 4.34 4.14
N GLY A 56 -4.07 4.25 3.68
CA GLY A 56 -5.23 4.83 4.36
C GLY A 56 -5.64 6.22 3.86
N LEU A 57 -5.03 6.74 2.79
CA LEU A 57 -5.44 8.04 2.26
C LEU A 57 -6.83 7.96 1.61
N PRO A 58 -7.73 8.90 1.90
CA PRO A 58 -9.03 8.94 1.23
C PRO A 58 -8.87 9.37 -0.23
N THR A 59 -9.73 8.83 -1.11
CA THR A 59 -9.69 9.09 -2.56
C THR A 59 -9.69 10.58 -2.92
N ARG A 60 -10.38 11.42 -2.14
CA ARG A 60 -10.39 12.88 -2.32
C ARG A 60 -9.00 13.50 -2.25
N ILE A 61 -8.15 13.01 -1.33
CA ILE A 61 -6.79 13.50 -1.14
C ILE A 61 -5.89 12.92 -2.22
N ILE A 62 -6.04 11.62 -2.52
CA ILE A 62 -5.31 10.95 -3.61
C ILE A 62 -5.49 11.72 -4.93
N ARG A 63 -6.71 12.13 -5.27
CA ARG A 63 -6.99 12.92 -6.48
C ARG A 63 -6.17 14.20 -6.56
N GLN A 64 -5.94 14.86 -5.43
CA GLN A 64 -5.25 16.15 -5.37
C GLN A 64 -3.73 16.01 -5.38
N ILE A 65 -3.20 14.94 -4.80
CA ILE A 65 -1.76 14.67 -4.80
C ILE A 65 -1.29 13.98 -6.10
N LEU A 66 -2.17 13.26 -6.80
CA LEU A 66 -1.84 12.54 -8.02
C LEU A 66 -1.13 13.39 -9.10
N PRO A 67 -1.58 14.61 -9.43
CA PRO A 67 -0.87 15.49 -10.38
C PRO A 67 0.56 15.82 -9.97
N CYS A 68 0.89 15.73 -8.67
CA CYS A 68 2.23 15.97 -8.16
C CYS A 68 3.12 14.72 -8.26
N LEU A 69 2.52 13.53 -8.27
CA LEU A 69 3.23 12.25 -8.31
C LEU A 69 3.76 11.90 -9.70
N ASP A 70 3.25 12.55 -10.75
CA ASP A 70 3.80 12.49 -12.11
C ASP A 70 5.22 13.12 -12.19
N LYS A 71 5.68 13.79 -11.11
CA LYS A 71 7.05 14.28 -10.92
C LYS A 71 7.72 13.57 -9.72
N PRO A 72 8.98 13.11 -9.84
CA PRO A 72 9.62 12.38 -8.76
C PRO A 72 9.78 13.25 -7.49
N ARG A 73 9.19 12.76 -6.39
CA ARG A 73 9.48 13.12 -4.98
C ARG A 73 9.08 14.51 -4.50
N VAL A 74 8.22 15.26 -5.21
CA VAL A 74 7.72 16.54 -4.66
C VAL A 74 6.21 16.65 -4.78
N ILE A 75 5.53 16.58 -3.64
CA ILE A 75 4.11 16.94 -3.55
C ILE A 75 4.04 18.47 -3.58
N HIS A 76 3.81 19.04 -4.77
CA HIS A 76 3.65 20.49 -4.94
C HIS A 76 2.16 20.85 -4.97
N PHE A 77 1.63 21.27 -3.82
CA PHE A 77 0.33 21.92 -3.77
C PHE A 77 0.49 23.38 -4.19
N ALA A 78 0.18 23.71 -5.45
CA ALA A 78 0.17 25.11 -5.90
C ALA A 78 -0.88 25.94 -5.12
N ASP A 79 -1.98 25.30 -4.70
CA ASP A 79 -3.13 25.93 -4.05
C ASP A 79 -3.58 25.14 -2.80
N ALA A 80 -2.66 24.80 -1.89
CA ALA A 80 -3.05 24.16 -0.62
C ALA A 80 -3.85 25.13 0.25
N THR A 81 -5.13 24.83 0.47
CA THR A 81 -5.93 25.56 1.45
C THR A 81 -5.57 25.10 2.88
N PRO A 82 -5.75 25.95 3.91
CA PRO A 82 -5.52 25.56 5.30
C PRO A 82 -6.29 24.32 5.73
N GLU A 83 -7.53 24.14 5.25
CA GLU A 83 -8.35 22.94 5.53
C GLU A 83 -7.75 21.67 4.91
N MET A 84 -7.10 21.82 3.75
CA MET A 84 -6.39 20.72 3.11
C MET A 84 -5.16 20.30 3.91
N ILE A 85 -4.39 21.29 4.37
CA ILE A 85 -3.20 21.06 5.20
C ILE A 85 -3.63 20.36 6.50
N ALA A 86 -4.65 20.87 7.19
CA ALA A 86 -5.17 20.25 8.40
C ALA A 86 -5.65 18.80 8.17
N THR A 87 -6.29 18.52 7.02
CA THR A 87 -6.63 17.14 6.66
C THR A 87 -5.37 16.29 6.51
N LEU A 88 -4.37 16.76 5.76
CA LEU A 88 -3.16 16.00 5.47
C LEU A 88 -2.36 15.72 6.75
N GLU A 89 -2.29 16.69 7.66
CA GLU A 89 -1.70 16.51 8.98
C GLU A 89 -2.45 15.45 9.78
N HIS A 90 -3.79 15.51 9.81
CA HIS A 90 -4.59 14.50 10.49
C HIS A 90 -4.37 13.09 9.92
N GLU A 91 -4.35 12.92 8.60
CA GLU A 91 -4.09 11.62 7.98
C GLU A 91 -2.64 11.15 8.22
N ARG A 92 -1.65 12.07 8.21
CA ARG A 92 -0.25 11.76 8.57
C ARG A 92 -0.14 11.24 10.00
N ASP A 93 -0.79 11.92 10.94
CA ASP A 93 -0.72 11.55 12.36
C ASP A 93 -1.39 10.19 12.57
N ARG A 94 -2.55 9.97 11.95
CA ARG A 94 -3.22 8.66 11.95
C ARG A 94 -2.37 7.53 11.34
N MET A 95 -1.63 7.81 10.26
CA MET A 95 -0.69 6.83 9.71
C MET A 95 0.45 6.54 10.68
N THR A 96 0.96 7.57 11.36
CA THR A 96 2.03 7.45 12.35
C THR A 96 1.59 6.54 13.50
N ASP A 97 0.40 6.77 14.06
CA ASP A 97 -0.18 5.92 15.11
C ASP A 97 -0.29 4.45 14.67
N ARG A 98 -0.70 4.23 13.42
CA ARG A 98 -0.84 2.88 12.87
C ARG A 98 0.52 2.20 12.65
N VAL A 99 1.52 2.94 12.18
CA VAL A 99 2.90 2.44 12.04
C VAL A 99 3.46 2.06 13.41
N GLU A 100 3.25 2.88 14.44
CA GLU A 100 3.69 2.56 15.79
C GLU A 100 3.03 1.30 16.34
N CYS A 101 1.72 1.15 16.14
CA CYS A 101 0.99 -0.05 16.56
C CYS A 101 1.48 -1.31 15.83
N LEU A 102 1.63 -1.24 14.50
CA LEU A 102 2.13 -2.35 13.70
C LEU A 102 3.58 -2.72 14.06
N THR A 103 4.41 -1.71 14.34
CA THR A 103 5.80 -1.89 14.80
C THR A 103 5.82 -2.62 16.14
N ARG A 104 5.03 -2.16 17.13
CA ARG A 104 4.90 -2.84 18.42
C ARG A 104 4.46 -4.30 18.29
N ASN A 105 3.45 -4.56 17.46
CA ASN A 105 2.97 -5.93 17.24
C ASN A 105 4.02 -6.80 16.55
N ARG A 106 4.73 -6.27 15.55
CA ARG A 106 5.84 -6.96 14.88
C ARG A 106 6.93 -7.33 15.88
N ASP A 107 7.31 -6.38 16.74
CA ASP A 107 8.38 -6.59 17.72
C ASP A 107 7.97 -7.62 18.78
N ALA A 108 6.72 -7.60 19.24
CA ALA A 108 6.19 -8.63 20.13
C ALA A 108 6.16 -10.02 19.48
N ILE A 109 5.79 -10.12 18.20
CA ILE A 109 5.85 -11.39 17.46
C ILE A 109 7.30 -11.86 17.31
N ALA A 110 8.24 -10.95 17.04
CA ALA A 110 9.66 -11.27 16.94
C ALA A 110 10.20 -11.81 18.27
N GLU A 111 9.88 -11.15 19.38
CA GLU A 111 10.28 -11.59 20.73
C GLU A 111 9.72 -12.98 21.07
N TYR A 112 8.44 -13.22 20.77
CA TYR A 112 7.83 -14.55 20.95
C TYR A 112 8.53 -15.63 20.12
N LEU A 113 8.88 -15.34 18.86
CA LEU A 113 9.58 -16.28 18.00
C LEU A 113 10.99 -16.60 18.49
N GLU A 114 11.71 -15.61 19.03
CA GLU A 114 13.02 -15.82 19.65
C GLU A 114 12.91 -16.70 20.90
N ALA A 115 11.91 -16.46 21.76
CA ALA A 115 11.67 -17.30 22.94
C ALA A 115 11.39 -18.76 22.57
N VAL A 116 10.45 -18.99 21.63
CA VAL A 116 10.10 -20.36 21.20
C VAL A 116 11.28 -21.07 20.53
N ARG A 117 12.09 -20.36 19.75
CA ARG A 117 13.31 -20.94 19.15
C ARG A 117 14.38 -21.24 20.21
N GLY A 118 14.56 -20.36 21.19
CA GLY A 118 15.48 -20.56 22.31
C GLY A 118 15.14 -21.78 23.14
N ASP A 119 13.86 -21.95 23.48
CA ASP A 119 13.36 -23.11 24.23
C ASP A 119 13.51 -24.42 23.44
N ALA A 120 13.22 -24.39 22.12
CA ALA A 120 13.42 -25.56 21.26
C ALA A 120 14.89 -25.99 21.15
N VAL A 121 15.83 -25.03 21.16
CA VAL A 121 17.28 -25.33 21.14
C VAL A 121 17.75 -25.87 22.50
N ALA A 122 17.25 -25.30 23.61
CA ALA A 122 17.55 -25.77 24.96
C ALA A 122 17.04 -27.20 25.22
N GLU A 123 15.84 -27.53 24.72
CA GLU A 123 15.25 -28.86 24.87
C GLU A 123 16.03 -29.94 24.08
N VAL A 124 16.54 -29.60 22.89
CA VAL A 124 17.38 -30.50 22.08
C VAL A 124 18.77 -30.71 22.70
N ALA A 125 19.36 -29.66 23.29
CA ALA A 125 20.64 -29.76 23.99
C ALA A 125 20.54 -30.63 25.26
N GLY A 126 19.46 -30.49 26.04
CA GLY A 126 19.21 -31.29 27.23
C GLY A 126 19.05 -32.79 26.95
N ARG A 127 18.42 -33.17 25.82
CA ARG A 127 18.28 -34.58 25.41
C ARG A 127 19.59 -35.21 24.92
N ARG A 128 20.52 -34.43 24.36
CA ARG A 128 21.84 -34.93 23.95
C ARG A 128 22.76 -35.23 25.14
N SER A 129 22.75 -34.38 26.17
CA SER A 129 23.56 -34.59 27.38
C SER A 129 23.14 -35.86 28.15
N ALA A 130 21.83 -36.15 28.22
CA ALA A 130 21.33 -37.34 28.91
C ALA A 130 21.62 -38.66 28.18
N ALA A 131 21.97 -38.62 26.89
CA ALA A 131 22.32 -39.80 26.11
C ALA A 131 23.82 -40.16 26.20
N GLU A 132 24.68 -39.24 26.63
CA GLU A 132 26.14 -39.45 26.72
C GLU A 132 26.63 -39.88 28.11
N GLU A 133 25.89 -39.62 29.20
CA GLU A 133 26.26 -40.06 30.57
C GLU A 133 25.83 -41.50 30.93
N GLY A 134 25.23 -42.23 29.98
CA GLY A 134 24.67 -43.57 30.21
C GLY A 134 25.41 -44.74 29.55
N ALA A 135 26.61 -44.54 29.00
CA ALA A 135 27.42 -45.56 28.32
C ALA A 135 28.79 -45.74 28.98
#